data_AF-A0A0V8SKY1-F1
#
_entry.id   AF-A0A0V8SKY1-F1
#
_cell.length_a   1.000
_cell.length_b   1.000
_cell.length_c   1.000
_cell.angle_alpha   90.00
_cell.angle_beta   90.00
_cell.angle_gamma   90.00
#
_symmetry.space_group_name_H-M   'P 1'
#
loop_
_entity.id
_entity.type
_entity.pdbx_description
1 polymer ?
#
loop_
_entity_poly.entity_id
_entity_poly.type
_entity_poly.pdbx_seq_one_letter_code
_entity_poly.pdbx_strand_id
1 'polypeptide(L)'
;MRAGRLAKARQFGDAAADQLSLADDPRDVADAYVTLAVHAGIAAADAICCARLGHYWRSESHHEAIELLRSADPTMARHLHTLLSLKTQAAYASGSVREGDVTRAQRAMEALLRSAGTLS
;
A
#
# COMPACT_ATOMS: atom_id res chain seq x y z
N MET A 1 -0.32 -17.10 -9.03
CA MET A 1 0.59 -16.00 -8.60
C MET A 1 -0.17 -14.71 -8.32
N ARG A 2 -0.84 -14.12 -9.32
CA ARG A 2 -1.66 -12.91 -9.18
C ARG A 2 -2.74 -12.96 -8.10
N ALA A 3 -3.58 -14.01 -8.09
CA ALA A 3 -4.63 -14.18 -7.08
C ALA A 3 -4.10 -14.23 -5.65
N GLY A 4 -2.94 -14.86 -5.43
CA GLY A 4 -2.28 -14.88 -4.12
C GLY A 4 -1.77 -13.51 -3.68
N ARG A 5 -1.29 -12.68 -4.61
CA ARG A 5 -0.89 -11.29 -4.33
C ARG A 5 -2.09 -10.43 -3.96
N LEU A 6 -3.20 -10.56 -4.70
CA LEU A 6 -4.44 -9.87 -4.36
C LEU A 6 -5.01 -10.32 -3.01
N ALA A 7 -5.01 -11.61 -2.70
CA ALA A 7 -5.47 -12.12 -1.42
C ALA A 7 -4.64 -11.54 -0.26
N LYS A 8 -3.32 -11.51 -0.40
CA LYS A 8 -2.42 -10.90 0.58
C LYS A 8 -2.64 -9.38 0.69
N ALA A 9 -2.88 -8.69 -0.41
CA ALA A 9 -3.20 -7.26 -0.42
C ALA A 9 -4.46 -6.97 0.40
N ARG A 10 -5.53 -7.74 0.18
CA ARG A 10 -6.78 -7.64 0.93
C ARG A 10 -6.56 -7.93 2.41
N GLN A 11 -5.87 -9.02 2.75
CA GLN A 11 -5.59 -9.36 4.14
C GLN A 11 -4.90 -8.23 4.91
N PHE A 12 -3.91 -7.57 4.30
CA PHE A 12 -3.26 -6.41 4.93
C PHE A 12 -4.18 -5.17 5.00
N GLY A 13 -4.98 -4.93 3.96
CA GLY A 13 -5.93 -3.82 3.93
C GLY A 13 -7.04 -3.96 4.97
N ASP A 14 -7.57 -5.17 5.12
CA ASP A 14 -8.60 -5.51 6.11
C ASP A 14 -8.01 -5.36 7.52
N ALA A 15 -6.81 -5.89 7.78
CA ALA A 15 -6.13 -5.72 9.06
C ALA A 15 -5.85 -4.24 9.38
N ALA A 16 -5.50 -3.42 8.38
CA ALA A 16 -5.35 -1.97 8.58
C ALA A 16 -6.67 -1.31 8.97
N ALA A 17 -7.76 -1.66 8.28
CA ALA A 17 -9.09 -1.14 8.59
C ALA A 17 -9.55 -1.54 10.01
N ASP A 18 -9.32 -2.79 10.40
CA ASP A 18 -9.66 -3.29 11.74
C ASP A 18 -8.93 -2.50 12.83
N GLN A 19 -7.64 -2.17 12.64
CA GLN A 19 -6.88 -1.37 13.61
C GLN A 19 -7.51 0.00 13.85
N LEU A 20 -7.90 0.72 12.79
CA LEU A 20 -8.56 2.02 12.94
C LEU A 20 -9.95 1.88 13.56
N SER A 21 -10.68 0.82 13.25
CA SER A 21 -12.04 0.62 13.77
C SER A 21 -12.05 0.23 15.25
N LEU A 22 -10.98 -0.39 15.75
CA LEU A 22 -10.87 -0.86 17.13
C LEU A 22 -10.16 0.12 18.07
N ALA A 23 -9.47 1.12 17.53
CA ALA A 23 -8.76 2.10 18.33
C ALA A 23 -9.71 3.16 18.92
N ASP A 24 -9.53 3.48 20.19
CA ASP A 24 -10.22 4.61 20.84
C ASP A 24 -9.77 5.95 20.23
N ASP A 25 -8.50 6.04 19.86
CA ASP A 25 -7.90 7.17 19.16
C ASP A 25 -7.09 6.69 17.93
N PRO A 26 -7.38 7.16 16.70
CA PRO A 26 -6.62 6.80 15.50
C PRO A 26 -5.10 7.04 15.60
N ARG A 27 -4.68 7.98 16.46
CA ARG A 27 -3.26 8.31 16.68
C ARG A 27 -2.50 7.17 17.36
N ASP A 28 -3.18 6.36 18.16
CA ASP A 28 -2.56 5.24 18.88
C ASP A 28 -2.14 4.10 17.95
N VAL A 29 -2.76 4.02 16.77
CA VAL A 29 -2.51 2.96 15.78
C VAL A 29 -1.96 3.51 14.46
N ALA A 30 -1.66 4.80 14.37
CA ALA A 30 -1.31 5.47 13.10
C ALA A 30 -0.09 4.85 12.40
N ASP A 31 0.98 4.54 13.13
CA ASP A 31 2.20 3.94 12.56
C ASP A 31 1.95 2.50 12.08
N ALA A 32 1.19 1.72 12.86
CA ALA A 32 0.82 0.36 12.51
C ALA A 32 -0.11 0.34 11.28
N TYR A 33 -1.08 1.25 11.24
CA TYR A 33 -1.97 1.44 10.11
C TYR A 33 -1.18 1.75 8.83
N VAL A 34 -0.28 2.74 8.88
CA VAL A 34 0.56 3.11 7.72
C VAL A 34 1.41 1.92 7.27
N THR A 35 1.97 1.17 8.21
CA THR A 35 2.77 -0.03 7.89
C THR A 35 1.94 -1.08 7.15
N LEU A 36 0.75 -1.41 7.64
CA LEU A 36 -0.15 -2.36 6.99
C LEU A 36 -0.63 -1.84 5.62
N ALA A 37 -0.96 -0.55 5.52
CA ALA A 37 -1.36 0.08 4.28
C ALA A 37 -0.26 0.00 3.21
N VAL A 38 1.00 0.15 3.59
CA VAL A 38 2.14 -0.02 2.68
C VAL A 38 2.26 -1.47 2.20
N HIS A 39 2.13 -2.44 3.09
CA HIS A 39 2.15 -3.86 2.72
C HIS A 39 0.99 -4.25 1.79
N ALA A 40 -0.21 -3.74 2.06
CA ALA A 40 -1.37 -3.89 1.19
C ALA A 40 -1.10 -3.29 -0.20
N GLY A 41 -0.56 -2.07 -0.25
CA GLY A 41 -0.23 -1.35 -1.49
C GLY A 41 0.81 -2.08 -2.35
N ILE A 42 1.87 -2.62 -1.75
CA ILE A 42 2.90 -3.40 -2.46
C ILE A 42 2.29 -4.68 -3.06
N ALA A 43 1.51 -5.42 -2.26
CA ALA A 43 0.89 -6.65 -2.75
C ALA A 43 -0.16 -6.38 -3.86
N ALA A 44 -0.89 -5.27 -3.78
CA ALA A 44 -1.79 -4.82 -4.83
C ALA A 44 -1.03 -4.40 -6.11
N ALA A 45 0.07 -3.66 -5.96
CA ALA A 45 0.96 -3.31 -7.05
C ALA A 45 1.52 -4.55 -7.77
N ASP A 46 1.97 -5.56 -7.01
CA ASP A 46 2.41 -6.83 -7.57
C ASP A 46 1.30 -7.52 -8.37
N ALA A 47 0.06 -7.50 -7.86
CA ALA A 47 -1.08 -8.08 -8.56
C ALA A 47 -1.39 -7.34 -9.87
N ILE A 48 -1.26 -6.00 -9.91
CA ILE A 48 -1.41 -5.18 -11.11
C ILE A 48 -0.31 -5.49 -12.12
N CYS A 49 0.96 -5.51 -11.69
CA CYS A 49 2.10 -5.84 -12.55
C CYS A 49 1.98 -7.26 -13.10
N CYS A 50 1.61 -8.24 -12.28
CA CYS A 50 1.32 -9.60 -12.75
C CYS A 50 0.22 -9.62 -13.83
N ALA A 51 -0.84 -8.80 -13.66
CA ALA A 51 -1.95 -8.77 -14.60
C ALA A 51 -1.56 -8.14 -15.95
N ARG A 52 -0.78 -7.05 -15.92
CA ARG A 52 -0.49 -6.23 -17.12
C ARG A 52 0.83 -6.58 -17.81
N LEU A 53 1.82 -7.05 -17.05
CA LEU A 53 3.19 -7.31 -17.53
C LEU A 53 3.57 -8.80 -17.47
N GLY A 54 2.76 -9.64 -16.83
CA GLY A 54 3.04 -11.07 -16.63
C GLY A 54 4.08 -11.37 -15.53
N HIS A 55 4.67 -10.34 -14.92
CA HIS A 55 5.63 -10.48 -13.82
C HIS A 55 5.46 -9.37 -12.77
N TYR A 56 6.02 -9.58 -11.59
CA TYR A 56 6.04 -8.62 -10.50
C TYR A 56 7.47 -8.46 -9.96
N TRP A 57 7.66 -7.45 -9.13
CA TRP A 57 8.95 -7.09 -8.59
C TRP A 57 9.36 -7.98 -7.40
N ARG A 58 10.63 -8.41 -7.32
CA ARG A 58 11.12 -9.37 -6.30
C ARG A 58 12.27 -8.86 -5.44
N SER A 59 12.77 -7.65 -5.71
CA SER A 59 13.93 -7.07 -5.01
C SER A 59 13.48 -6.44 -3.67
N GLU A 60 14.36 -5.71 -2.99
CA GLU A 60 14.02 -4.89 -1.80
C GLU A 60 14.06 -3.36 -2.10
N SER A 61 14.64 -2.96 -3.23
CA SER A 61 14.55 -1.60 -3.81
C SER A 61 13.10 -1.12 -4.09
N HIS A 62 12.53 -0.39 -3.13
CA HIS A 62 11.23 0.27 -3.29
C HIS A 62 11.11 1.14 -4.56
N HIS A 63 12.21 1.73 -5.03
CA HIS A 63 12.23 2.57 -6.24
C HIS A 63 11.92 1.74 -7.51
N GLU A 64 12.52 0.57 -7.63
CA GLU A 64 12.26 -0.35 -8.75
C GLU A 64 10.81 -0.83 -8.78
N ALA A 65 10.18 -1.03 -7.62
CA ALA A 65 8.77 -1.40 -7.53
C ALA A 65 7.85 -0.30 -8.10
N ILE A 66 8.18 0.97 -7.86
CA ILE A 66 7.45 2.12 -8.39
C ILE A 66 7.63 2.20 -9.91
N GLU A 67 8.86 2.09 -10.42
CA GLU A 67 9.11 2.17 -11.87
C GLU A 67 8.46 1.01 -12.63
N LEU A 68 8.51 -0.20 -12.07
CA LEU A 68 7.80 -1.33 -12.66
C LEU A 68 6.29 -1.06 -12.70
N LEU A 69 5.69 -0.63 -11.58
CA LEU A 69 4.27 -0.29 -11.56
C LEU A 69 3.96 0.88 -12.50
N ARG A 70 4.86 1.85 -12.68
CA ARG A 70 4.67 2.98 -13.59
C ARG A 70 4.54 2.52 -15.03
N SER A 71 5.29 1.49 -15.44
CA SER A 71 5.14 0.91 -16.78
C SER A 71 3.83 0.15 -16.98
N ALA A 72 3.24 -0.39 -15.91
CA ALA A 72 1.93 -1.05 -15.94
C ALA A 72 0.76 -0.05 -15.82
N ASP A 73 0.84 0.90 -14.89
CA ASP A 73 -0.18 1.89 -14.52
C ASP A 73 0.45 3.12 -13.82
N PRO A 74 0.67 4.22 -14.55
CA PRO A 74 1.25 5.45 -13.99
C PRO A 74 0.43 6.07 -12.85
N THR A 75 -0.89 5.88 -12.85
CA THR A 75 -1.77 6.43 -11.81
C THR A 75 -1.57 5.66 -10.51
N MET A 76 -1.54 4.33 -10.58
CA MET A 76 -1.30 3.48 -9.40
C MET A 76 0.13 3.63 -8.86
N ALA A 77 1.11 3.89 -9.73
CA ALA A 77 2.48 4.18 -9.30
C ALA A 77 2.57 5.40 -8.37
N ARG A 78 1.74 6.44 -8.58
CA ARG A 78 1.66 7.60 -7.68
C ARG A 78 1.13 7.24 -6.29
N HIS A 79 0.15 6.34 -6.22
CA HIS A 79 -0.38 5.87 -4.94
C HIS A 79 0.66 5.02 -4.20
N LEU A 80 1.36 4.12 -4.90
CA LEU A 80 2.45 3.34 -4.31
C LEU A 80 3.59 4.24 -3.80
N HIS A 81 3.99 5.24 -4.58
CA HIS A 81 4.96 6.25 -4.16
C HIS A 81 4.53 6.98 -2.89
N THR A 82 3.25 7.35 -2.79
CA THR A 82 2.69 8.00 -1.58
C THR A 82 2.87 7.12 -0.35
N LEU A 83 2.49 5.84 -0.43
CA LEU A 83 2.64 4.89 0.68
C LEU A 83 4.10 4.72 1.11
N LEU A 84 5.00 4.51 0.15
CA LEU A 84 6.43 4.31 0.44
C LEU A 84 7.08 5.57 1.05
N SER A 85 6.64 6.76 0.65
CA SER A 85 7.09 8.02 1.27
C SER A 85 6.64 8.12 2.73
N LEU A 86 5.40 7.72 3.03
CA LEU A 86 4.86 7.72 4.39
C LEU A 86 5.54 6.68 5.28
N LYS A 87 5.93 5.51 4.74
CA LYS A 87 6.74 4.52 5.48
C LYS A 87 8.07 5.12 5.95
N THR A 88 8.78 5.81 5.06
CA THR A 88 10.05 6.47 5.40
C THR A 88 9.84 7.55 6.46
N GLN A 89 8.75 8.32 6.36
CA GLN A 89 8.43 9.31 7.37
C GLN A 89 8.12 8.68 8.73
N ALA A 90 7.29 7.64 8.79
CA ALA A 90 6.93 6.96 10.03
C ALA A 90 8.13 6.25 10.70
N ALA A 91 9.07 5.71 9.90
CA ALA A 91 10.23 4.99 10.42
C ALA A 91 11.36 5.90 10.95
N TYR A 92 11.45 7.15 10.47
CA TYR A 92 12.62 8.01 10.73
C TYR A 92 12.29 9.41 11.26
N ALA A 93 11.03 9.86 11.19
CA ALA A 93 10.66 11.12 11.82
C ALA A 93 10.51 10.92 13.33
N SER A 94 11.06 11.84 14.11
CA SER A 94 10.94 11.87 15.58
C SER A 94 9.53 12.25 16.07
N GLY A 95 8.56 12.42 15.18
CA GLY A 95 7.17 12.74 15.49
C GLY A 95 6.22 11.67 14.95
N SER A 96 5.17 11.38 15.72
CA SER A 96 4.06 10.50 15.34
C SER A 96 3.46 10.87 13.97
N VAL A 97 3.07 9.85 13.20
CA VAL A 97 2.27 9.99 11.97
C VAL A 97 1.09 10.93 12.24
N ARG A 98 0.96 11.99 11.42
CA ARG A 98 -0.13 12.97 11.58
C ARG A 98 -1.44 12.37 11.08
N GLU A 99 -2.59 12.84 11.57
CA GLU A 99 -3.91 12.40 11.06
C GLU A 99 -4.05 12.53 9.53
N GLY A 100 -3.43 13.58 8.96
CA GLY A 100 -3.38 13.79 7.51
C GLY A 100 -2.63 12.69 6.76
N ASP A 101 -1.66 12.03 7.40
CA ASP A 101 -0.88 10.95 6.81
C ASP A 101 -1.66 9.63 6.81
N VAL A 102 -2.44 9.34 7.87
CA VAL A 102 -3.39 8.21 7.91
C VAL A 102 -4.39 8.31 6.75
N THR A 103 -5.00 9.49 6.57
CA THR A 103 -5.95 9.72 5.48
C THR A 103 -5.31 9.55 4.09
N ARG A 104 -4.05 9.99 3.92
CA ARG A 104 -3.32 9.82 2.65
C ARG A 104 -2.98 8.36 2.39
N ALA A 105 -2.55 7.63 3.43
CA ALA A 105 -2.29 6.19 3.34
C ALA A 105 -3.55 5.41 2.97
N GLN A 106 -4.69 5.70 3.63
CA GLN A 106 -5.97 5.08 3.34
C GLN A 106 -6.35 5.22 1.87
N ARG A 107 -6.39 6.47 1.37
CA ARG A 107 -6.78 6.75 -0.02
C ARG A 107 -5.88 6.05 -1.04
N ALA A 108 -4.58 6.00 -0.77
CA ALA A 108 -3.62 5.33 -1.64
C ALA A 108 -3.78 3.81 -1.63
N MET A 109 -3.91 3.21 -0.44
CA MET A 109 -4.15 1.78 -0.26
C MET A 109 -5.43 1.34 -0.97
N GLU A 110 -6.55 2.01 -0.71
CA GLU A 110 -7.84 1.65 -1.31
C GLU A 110 -7.84 1.79 -2.84
N ALA A 111 -7.17 2.82 -3.39
CA ALA A 111 -7.05 2.98 -4.83
C ALA A 111 -6.33 1.80 -5.49
N LEU A 112 -5.23 1.35 -4.87
CA LEU A 112 -4.47 0.18 -5.32
C LEU A 112 -5.29 -1.11 -5.19
N LEU A 113 -5.99 -1.33 -4.08
CA LEU A 113 -6.83 -2.50 -3.85
C LEU A 113 -7.99 -2.58 -4.85
N ARG A 114 -8.68 -1.46 -5.09
CA ARG A 114 -9.76 -1.39 -6.09
C ARG A 114 -9.22 -1.71 -7.48
N SER A 115 -8.12 -1.07 -7.90
CA SER A 115 -7.52 -1.31 -9.21
C SER A 115 -7.13 -2.79 -9.38
N ALA A 116 -6.39 -3.36 -8.41
CA ALA A 116 -5.99 -4.76 -8.44
C ALA A 116 -7.21 -5.71 -8.48
N GLY A 117 -8.29 -5.37 -7.78
CA GLY A 117 -9.54 -6.12 -7.76
C GLY A 117 -10.28 -6.15 -9.09
N THR A 118 -10.30 -5.05 -9.85
CA THR A 118 -10.97 -4.98 -11.17
C THR A 118 -10.31 -5.81 -12.26
N LEU A 119 -9.04 -6.18 -12.08
CA LEU A 119 -8.29 -6.95 -13.06
C LEU A 119 -8.57 -8.46 -12.94
N SER A 120 -9.31 -8.92 -11.91
CA SER A 120 -9.44 -10.31 -11.40
C SER A 120 -10.48 -11.12 -12.14
#